data_AF-Q9VXN3-F1
#
_entry.id   AF-Q9VXN3-F1
#
_cell.length_a   1.000
_cell.length_b   1.000
_cell.length_c   1.000
_cell.angle_alpha   90.00
_cell.angle_beta   90.00
_cell.angle_gamma   90.00
#
_symmetry.space_group_name_H-M   'P 1'
#
loop_
_entity.id
_entity.type
_entity.pdbx_description
1 polymer ?
#
loop_
_entity_poly.entity_id
_entity_poly.type
_entity_poly.pdbx_seq_one_letter_code
_entity_poly.pdbx_strand_id
1 'polypeptide(L)'
;MESISTTGRRRNNMRINAEDNALDQITKEAEARLAARRQARAEAREIRMRELERQQKEQEITADRVFDMQNSTAVGSETLSAHPVRLAYGGLLNVTRASASRRSSEDSVEEEGRSFRDFKHELKDVEERFRKAMITNAQLDNDRASQAYEVKLLKDKCEIMEESYAQLQREFKEKMRDCNALKRNLDRANLELKLVQGQLNERDSLIAEQGLLIVAVENADGSDAKRALVSVENAKVLASVQGSLDVRLKKFSDEKQRLLAEVQKLHEQLDEYKSDGISGRRSLSQGSFGDENDYEAQRETNKIISDHKYKLQKAEQEIANLQSSLARSETQVIRYKSTAEAAEKAEAELKLERRKLQREHRELLEKLEEAETSNNHLLKRLDKLKNAKSAILKDL
;
A
#
# COMPACT_ATOMS: atom_id res chain seq x y z
N MET A 1 -32.04 12.05 -50.63
CA MET A 1 -31.04 11.00 -50.28
C MET A 1 -29.74 11.76 -50.09
N GLU A 2 -29.04 11.73 -48.97
CA GLU A 2 -28.57 10.57 -48.19
C GLU A 2 -28.52 10.88 -46.68
N SER A 3 -28.69 9.82 -45.90
CA SER A 3 -28.61 9.73 -44.45
C SER A 3 -27.16 9.75 -43.95
N ILE A 4 -26.83 10.68 -43.06
CA ILE A 4 -25.55 10.72 -42.34
C ILE A 4 -25.67 9.85 -41.08
N SER A 5 -25.03 8.68 -41.12
CA SER A 5 -24.89 7.76 -39.99
C SER A 5 -23.79 8.25 -39.04
N THR A 6 -24.17 8.73 -37.87
CA THR A 6 -23.26 9.11 -36.78
C THR A 6 -22.93 7.89 -35.93
N THR A 7 -21.86 7.18 -36.31
CA THR A 7 -21.30 6.06 -35.55
C THR A 7 -20.73 6.55 -34.22
N GLY A 8 -21.32 6.05 -33.12
CA GLY A 8 -20.97 6.39 -31.74
C GLY A 8 -19.52 6.12 -31.36
N ARG A 9 -18.86 7.12 -30.78
CA ARG A 9 -17.49 7.05 -30.23
C ARG A 9 -17.47 6.29 -28.90
N ARG A 10 -17.17 4.98 -28.92
CA ARG A 10 -16.60 4.26 -27.77
C ARG A 10 -15.11 4.57 -27.65
N ARG A 11 -14.71 5.67 -26.99
CA ARG A 11 -13.27 6.01 -26.79
C ARG A 11 -12.81 6.30 -25.35
N ASN A 12 -13.65 6.22 -24.32
CA ASN A 12 -13.22 6.65 -22.97
C ASN A 12 -12.69 5.53 -22.03
N ASN A 13 -13.18 4.29 -22.13
CA ASN A 13 -12.74 3.23 -21.20
C ASN A 13 -11.36 2.62 -21.53
N MET A 14 -10.81 2.85 -22.72
CA MET A 14 -9.47 2.34 -23.05
C MET A 14 -8.34 3.20 -22.47
N ARG A 15 -8.58 4.48 -22.14
CA ARG A 15 -7.51 5.39 -21.68
C ARG A 15 -7.16 5.21 -20.20
N ILE A 16 -8.17 5.08 -19.34
CA ILE A 16 -7.97 4.82 -17.90
C ILE A 16 -7.21 3.50 -17.71
N ASN A 17 -7.61 2.45 -18.44
CA ASN A 17 -6.89 1.17 -18.42
C ASN A 17 -5.47 1.26 -19.01
N ALA A 18 -5.20 2.18 -19.95
CA ALA A 18 -3.86 2.35 -20.50
C ALA A 18 -2.92 3.06 -19.52
N GLU A 19 -3.42 4.04 -18.75
CA GLU A 19 -2.64 4.79 -17.77
C GLU A 19 -2.29 3.95 -16.54
N ASP A 20 -3.23 3.17 -16.00
CA ASP A 20 -2.95 2.25 -14.88
C ASP A 20 -1.96 1.15 -15.30
N ASN A 21 -2.11 0.60 -16.51
CA ASN A 21 -1.15 -0.36 -17.07
C ASN A 21 0.25 0.25 -17.26
N ALA A 22 0.34 1.55 -17.61
CA ALA A 22 1.62 2.23 -17.75
C ALA A 22 2.30 2.46 -16.40
N LEU A 23 1.54 2.83 -15.37
CA LEU A 23 2.07 2.98 -14.01
C LEU A 23 2.59 1.66 -13.46
N ASP A 24 1.83 0.58 -13.60
CA ASP A 24 2.24 -0.77 -13.19
C ASP A 24 3.48 -1.28 -13.94
N GLN A 25 3.61 -0.94 -15.23
CA GLN A 25 4.81 -1.26 -16.00
C GLN A 25 6.03 -0.52 -15.50
N ILE A 26 5.89 0.77 -15.17
CA ILE A 26 7.01 1.59 -14.65
C ILE A 26 7.46 1.08 -13.27
N THR A 27 6.54 0.76 -12.36
CA THR A 27 6.89 0.20 -11.04
C THR A 27 7.56 -1.17 -11.17
N LYS A 28 7.01 -2.07 -12.00
CA LYS A 28 7.62 -3.38 -12.26
C LYS A 28 9.01 -3.25 -12.90
N GLU A 29 9.18 -2.33 -13.85
CA GLU A 29 10.48 -2.07 -14.47
C GLU A 29 11.48 -1.49 -13.48
N ALA A 30 11.06 -0.58 -12.59
CA ALA A 30 11.91 -0.01 -11.56
C ALA A 30 12.35 -1.06 -10.53
N GLU A 31 11.44 -1.94 -10.08
CA GLU A 31 11.77 -3.07 -9.22
C GLU A 31 12.71 -4.06 -9.90
N ALA A 32 12.45 -4.40 -11.17
CA ALA A 32 13.32 -5.28 -11.95
C ALA A 32 14.73 -4.70 -12.12
N ARG A 33 14.86 -3.38 -12.38
CA ARG A 33 16.15 -2.69 -12.44
C ARG A 33 16.88 -2.70 -11.10
N LEU A 34 16.17 -2.49 -9.98
CA LEU A 34 16.75 -2.54 -8.64
C LEU A 34 17.21 -3.96 -8.28
N ALA A 35 16.41 -4.98 -8.62
CA ALA A 35 16.74 -6.38 -8.43
C ALA A 35 17.97 -6.79 -9.26
N ALA A 36 18.04 -6.39 -10.52
CA ALA A 36 19.20 -6.63 -11.38
C ALA A 36 20.48 -5.98 -10.81
N ARG A 37 20.39 -4.75 -10.28
CA ARG A 37 21.52 -4.07 -9.64
C ARG A 37 21.97 -4.77 -8.36
N ARG A 38 21.04 -5.33 -7.57
CA ARG A 38 21.35 -6.16 -6.39
C ARG A 38 22.02 -7.47 -6.78
N GLN A 39 21.53 -8.13 -7.83
CA GLN A 39 22.11 -9.37 -8.35
C GLN A 39 23.53 -9.15 -8.89
N ALA A 40 23.76 -8.12 -9.71
CA ALA A 40 25.09 -7.78 -10.21
C ALA A 40 26.08 -7.46 -9.07
N ARG A 41 25.62 -6.81 -8.00
CA ARG A 41 26.44 -6.55 -6.80
C ARG A 41 26.74 -7.83 -6.02
N ALA A 42 25.80 -8.77 -5.95
CA ALA A 42 26.01 -10.08 -5.34
C ALA A 42 26.99 -10.93 -6.16
N GLU A 43 26.84 -10.98 -7.49
CA GLU A 43 27.75 -11.68 -8.40
C GLU A 43 29.17 -11.08 -8.35
N ALA A 44 29.31 -9.75 -8.34
CA ALA A 44 30.60 -9.10 -8.18
C ALA A 44 31.27 -9.43 -6.83
N ARG A 45 30.48 -9.56 -5.76
CA ARG A 45 30.98 -10.02 -4.45
C ARG A 45 31.40 -11.48 -4.52
N GLU A 46 30.63 -12.33 -5.17
CA GLU A 46 30.93 -13.76 -5.30
C GLU A 46 32.22 -14.01 -6.09
N ILE A 47 32.42 -13.28 -7.21
CA ILE A 47 33.67 -13.33 -7.97
C ILE A 47 34.85 -12.93 -7.09
N ARG A 48 34.72 -11.83 -6.32
CA ARG A 48 35.76 -11.39 -5.39
C ARG A 48 36.05 -12.41 -4.29
N MET A 49 35.04 -13.08 -3.77
CA MET A 49 35.21 -14.12 -2.75
C MET A 49 35.91 -15.36 -3.32
N ARG A 50 35.54 -15.80 -4.53
CA ARG A 50 36.22 -16.93 -5.20
C ARG A 50 37.68 -16.63 -5.53
N GLU A 51 37.98 -15.39 -5.94
CA GLU A 51 39.36 -14.94 -6.19
C GLU A 51 40.21 -14.99 -4.92
N LEU A 52 39.65 -14.56 -3.78
CA LEU A 52 40.34 -14.59 -2.49
C LEU A 52 40.56 -16.02 -1.99
N GLU A 53 39.58 -16.90 -2.14
CA GLU A 53 39.70 -18.32 -1.80
C GLU A 53 40.77 -19.00 -2.67
N ARG A 54 40.83 -18.65 -3.96
CA ARG A 54 41.89 -19.11 -4.86
C ARG A 54 43.27 -18.64 -4.39
N GLN A 55 43.43 -17.38 -4.00
CA GLN A 55 44.70 -16.86 -3.49
C GLN A 55 45.13 -17.55 -2.19
N GLN A 56 44.20 -17.82 -1.27
CA GLN A 56 44.49 -18.58 -0.05
C GLN A 56 44.95 -20.01 -0.37
N LYS A 57 44.25 -20.69 -1.27
CA LYS A 57 44.61 -22.05 -1.70
C LYS A 57 45.96 -22.10 -2.41
N GLU A 58 46.28 -21.09 -3.22
CA GLU A 58 47.58 -20.98 -3.89
C GLU A 58 48.72 -20.71 -2.89
N GLN A 59 48.47 -19.91 -1.84
CA GLN A 59 49.42 -19.72 -0.74
C GLN A 59 49.64 -20.99 0.09
N GLU A 60 48.58 -21.75 0.36
CA GLU A 60 48.65 -23.04 1.06
C GLU A 60 49.46 -24.07 0.25
N ILE A 61 49.16 -24.23 -1.05
CA ILE A 61 49.93 -25.10 -1.96
C ILE A 61 51.39 -24.66 -2.05
N THR A 62 51.65 -23.35 -2.05
CA THR A 62 53.02 -22.82 -2.07
C THR A 62 53.75 -23.12 -0.75
N ALA A 63 53.07 -22.98 0.39
CA ALA A 63 53.61 -23.34 1.70
C ALA A 63 53.92 -24.84 1.80
N ASP A 64 53.02 -25.70 1.33
CA ASP A 64 53.23 -27.15 1.27
C ASP A 64 54.42 -27.51 0.37
N ARG A 65 54.55 -26.89 -0.81
CA ARG A 65 55.69 -27.11 -1.70
C ARG A 65 57.02 -26.68 -1.06
N VAL A 66 57.03 -25.57 -0.34
CA VAL A 66 58.22 -25.09 0.40
C VAL A 66 58.56 -26.05 1.54
N PHE A 67 57.55 -26.58 2.23
CA PHE A 67 57.70 -27.58 3.28
C PHE A 67 58.28 -28.90 2.72
N ASP A 68 57.74 -29.42 1.61
CA ASP A 68 58.24 -30.64 0.94
C ASP A 68 59.67 -30.47 0.42
N MET A 69 60.02 -29.30 -0.11
CA MET A 69 61.40 -29.01 -0.55
C MET A 69 62.38 -28.97 0.62
N GLN A 70 62.00 -28.35 1.75
CA GLN A 70 62.81 -28.36 2.97
C GLN A 70 62.97 -29.77 3.53
N ASN A 71 61.92 -30.60 3.43
CA ASN A 71 61.97 -31.98 3.90
C ASN A 71 62.79 -32.87 2.97
N SER A 72 62.70 -32.70 1.65
CA SER A 72 63.51 -33.41 0.64
C SER A 72 65.00 -33.09 0.76
N THR A 73 65.34 -31.83 1.08
CA THR A 73 66.72 -31.42 1.36
C THR A 73 67.25 -32.05 2.66
N ALA A 74 66.37 -32.50 3.56
CA ALA A 74 66.73 -33.19 4.80
C ALA A 74 66.83 -34.73 4.65
N VAL A 75 66.31 -35.33 3.57
CA VAL A 75 66.46 -36.78 3.30
C VAL A 75 67.80 -37.07 2.60
N GLY A 76 68.88 -36.64 3.24
CA GLY A 76 70.26 -36.99 2.92
C GLY A 76 71.05 -37.50 4.14
N SER A 77 70.39 -37.70 5.28
CA SER A 77 71.04 -38.31 6.45
C SER A 77 70.16 -39.40 7.05
N GLU A 78 70.69 -40.60 6.91
CA GLU A 78 70.19 -41.89 7.28
C GLU A 78 69.88 -42.04 8.79
N THR A 79 68.89 -42.89 9.06
CA THR A 79 68.80 -43.85 10.18
C THR A 79 68.26 -43.43 11.56
N LEU A 80 67.06 -44.00 11.83
CA LEU A 80 66.59 -44.67 13.05
C LEU A 80 65.68 -43.93 14.06
N SER A 81 64.56 -44.61 14.35
CA SER A 81 63.67 -44.55 15.53
C SER A 81 62.60 -43.44 15.52
N ALA A 82 61.40 -43.65 14.97
CA ALA A 82 60.28 -44.41 15.57
C ALA A 82 59.97 -44.03 17.03
N HIS A 83 59.11 -43.03 17.25
CA HIS A 83 57.83 -43.11 17.98
C HIS A 83 57.34 -41.72 18.43
N PRO A 84 56.05 -41.38 18.25
CA PRO A 84 55.53 -40.03 18.48
C PRO A 84 54.97 -39.90 19.91
N VAL A 85 55.43 -38.90 20.66
CA VAL A 85 54.76 -38.51 21.91
C VAL A 85 54.10 -37.15 21.70
N ARG A 86 52.78 -37.20 21.59
CA ARG A 86 51.89 -36.04 21.71
C ARG A 86 52.04 -35.46 23.12
N LEU A 87 52.61 -34.26 23.26
CA LEU A 87 52.44 -33.46 24.47
C LEU A 87 51.48 -32.31 24.20
N ALA A 88 50.39 -32.36 24.94
CA ALA A 88 49.35 -31.37 25.03
C ALA A 88 49.89 -30.08 25.67
N TYR A 89 49.46 -28.96 25.06
CA TYR A 89 49.54 -27.61 25.59
C TYR A 89 48.92 -27.54 26.99
N GLY A 90 49.65 -26.99 27.96
CA GLY A 90 49.07 -26.77 29.28
C GLY A 90 50.06 -26.25 30.33
N GLY A 91 50.23 -24.92 30.36
CA GLY A 91 50.15 -24.22 31.64
C GLY A 91 51.45 -23.87 32.38
N LEU A 92 51.60 -22.55 32.55
CA LEU A 92 52.01 -21.87 33.79
C LEU A 92 53.52 -21.74 34.07
N LEU A 93 54.05 -20.64 33.52
CA LEU A 93 54.72 -19.56 34.27
C LEU A 93 54.90 -19.82 35.78
N ASN A 94 56.11 -20.20 36.18
CA ASN A 94 56.58 -20.08 37.56
C ASN A 94 57.80 -19.14 37.59
N VAL A 95 57.52 -17.83 37.50
CA VAL A 95 58.50 -16.77 37.74
C VAL A 95 58.46 -16.45 39.23
N THR A 96 59.13 -17.27 40.04
CA THR A 96 59.42 -16.97 41.45
C THR A 96 60.88 -16.58 41.60
N ARG A 97 61.09 -15.27 41.49
CA ARG A 97 62.02 -14.44 42.25
C ARG A 97 62.57 -15.12 43.53
N ALA A 98 63.89 -15.37 43.58
CA ALA A 98 64.65 -15.46 44.83
C ALA A 98 66.12 -15.05 44.59
N SER A 99 66.51 -13.97 45.29
CA SER A 99 67.85 -13.58 45.75
C SER A 99 69.03 -13.61 44.77
N ALA A 100 69.54 -12.49 44.26
CA ALA A 100 70.37 -11.53 45.00
C ALA A 100 71.56 -12.15 45.76
N SER A 101 72.75 -11.91 45.20
CA SER A 101 74.02 -11.61 45.89
C SER A 101 74.68 -12.68 46.78
N ARG A 102 75.65 -13.44 46.23
CA ARG A 102 76.95 -13.86 46.81
C ARG A 102 77.88 -14.18 45.61
N ARG A 103 78.96 -13.47 45.26
CA ARG A 103 80.26 -13.26 45.95
C ARG A 103 80.88 -14.55 46.50
N SER A 104 81.61 -15.28 45.65
CA SER A 104 82.81 -16.09 45.95
C SER A 104 83.50 -16.33 44.60
N SER A 105 84.54 -15.57 44.26
CA SER A 105 85.96 -15.92 44.45
C SER A 105 86.34 -17.28 43.83
N GLU A 106 87.13 -17.17 42.77
CA GLU A 106 88.26 -18.02 42.34
C GLU A 106 88.37 -19.45 42.86
N ASP A 107 88.71 -20.32 41.91
CA ASP A 107 89.42 -21.61 42.02
C ASP A 107 88.57 -22.86 41.70
N SER A 108 88.66 -23.33 40.45
CA SER A 108 88.63 -24.76 40.08
C SER A 108 88.87 -24.90 38.57
N VAL A 109 90.15 -24.95 38.20
CA VAL A 109 90.70 -25.05 36.83
C VAL A 109 90.64 -26.47 36.23
N GLU A 110 89.82 -27.37 36.77
CA GLU A 110 89.74 -28.76 36.27
C GLU A 110 88.30 -29.26 35.99
N GLU A 111 87.31 -28.36 36.02
CA GLU A 111 85.92 -28.65 35.60
C GLU A 111 85.62 -28.15 34.17
N GLU A 112 86.59 -27.54 33.47
CA GLU A 112 86.43 -26.92 32.13
C GLU A 112 85.87 -27.89 31.08
N GLY A 113 86.16 -29.19 31.20
CA GLY A 113 85.62 -30.21 30.30
C GLY A 113 84.12 -30.52 30.50
N ARG A 114 83.60 -30.44 31.74
CA ARG A 114 82.15 -30.53 31.99
C ARG A 114 81.49 -29.20 31.69
N SER A 115 82.08 -28.11 32.15
CA SER A 115 81.62 -26.73 31.90
C SER A 115 81.47 -26.43 30.39
N PHE A 116 82.44 -26.77 29.54
CA PHE A 116 82.31 -26.56 28.10
C PHE A 116 81.22 -27.45 27.47
N ARG A 117 81.09 -28.71 27.91
CA ARG A 117 79.99 -29.58 27.46
C ARG A 117 78.66 -29.01 27.92
N ASP A 118 78.53 -28.56 29.15
CA ASP A 118 77.32 -27.99 29.72
C ASP A 118 76.96 -26.69 29.01
N PHE A 119 77.91 -25.77 28.80
CA PHE A 119 77.72 -24.58 27.95
C PHE A 119 77.30 -24.93 26.52
N LYS A 120 77.81 -26.03 25.95
CA LYS A 120 77.39 -26.50 24.62
C LYS A 120 75.95 -27.06 24.66
N HIS A 121 75.54 -27.74 25.72
CA HIS A 121 74.15 -28.19 25.90
C HIS A 121 73.22 -27.00 26.17
N GLU A 122 73.63 -26.04 27.01
CA GLU A 122 72.89 -24.80 27.26
C GLU A 122 72.74 -23.96 25.97
N LEU A 123 73.80 -23.85 25.17
CA LEU A 123 73.74 -23.17 23.88
C LEU A 123 72.76 -23.87 22.93
N LYS A 124 72.82 -25.21 22.86
CA LYS A 124 71.84 -25.99 22.08
C LYS A 124 70.41 -25.81 22.59
N ASP A 125 70.20 -25.80 23.90
CA ASP A 125 68.88 -25.58 24.51
C ASP A 125 68.37 -24.17 24.21
N VAL A 126 69.23 -23.16 24.24
CA VAL A 126 68.91 -21.77 23.87
C VAL A 126 68.59 -21.68 22.37
N GLU A 127 69.38 -22.32 21.51
CA GLU A 127 69.15 -22.40 20.06
C GLU A 127 67.81 -23.10 19.75
N GLU A 128 67.51 -24.21 20.41
CA GLU A 128 66.24 -24.92 20.28
C GLU A 128 65.05 -24.08 20.78
N ARG A 129 65.20 -23.38 21.91
CA ARG A 129 64.18 -22.46 22.43
C ARG A 129 63.94 -21.31 21.46
N PHE A 130 65.00 -20.76 20.87
CA PHE A 130 64.88 -19.70 19.86
C PHE A 130 64.22 -20.20 18.58
N ARG A 131 64.58 -21.41 18.10
CA ARG A 131 63.91 -22.05 16.96
C ARG A 131 62.43 -22.29 17.23
N LYS A 132 62.08 -22.84 18.40
CA LYS A 132 60.69 -23.02 18.84
C LYS A 132 59.95 -21.68 18.89
N ALA A 133 60.55 -20.65 19.47
CA ALA A 133 59.98 -19.30 19.55
C ALA A 133 59.74 -18.69 18.16
N MET A 134 60.66 -18.85 17.20
CA MET A 134 60.49 -18.38 15.82
C MET A 134 59.33 -19.10 15.11
N ILE A 135 59.21 -20.42 15.26
CA ILE A 135 58.09 -21.20 14.67
C ILE A 135 56.77 -20.75 15.29
N THR A 136 56.69 -20.63 16.62
CA THR A 136 55.48 -20.16 17.29
C THR A 136 55.14 -18.73 16.93
N ASN A 137 56.13 -17.85 16.75
CA ASN A 137 55.89 -16.47 16.34
C ASN A 137 55.33 -16.41 14.91
N ALA A 138 55.86 -17.21 13.99
CA ALA A 138 55.31 -17.34 12.64
C ALA A 138 53.89 -17.92 12.64
N GLN A 139 53.59 -18.90 13.49
CA GLN A 139 52.23 -19.41 13.69
C GLN A 139 51.29 -18.34 14.25
N LEU A 140 51.72 -17.59 15.26
CA LEU A 140 50.94 -16.49 15.84
C LEU A 140 50.69 -15.36 14.84
N ASP A 141 51.62 -15.06 13.94
CA ASP A 141 51.40 -14.07 12.87
C ASP A 141 50.35 -14.55 11.86
N ASN A 142 50.34 -15.84 11.51
CA ASN A 142 49.29 -16.44 10.68
C ASN A 142 47.93 -16.43 11.38
N ASP A 143 47.87 -16.82 12.65
CA ASP A 143 46.65 -16.78 13.46
C ASP A 143 46.14 -15.35 13.60
N ARG A 144 47.02 -14.39 13.86
CA ARG A 144 46.69 -12.96 13.91
C ARG A 144 46.14 -12.46 12.59
N ALA A 145 46.73 -12.85 11.46
CA ALA A 145 46.20 -12.51 10.14
C ALA A 145 44.80 -13.11 9.95
N SER A 146 44.60 -14.40 10.28
CA SER A 146 43.31 -15.09 10.18
C SER A 146 42.21 -14.42 11.04
N GLN A 147 42.52 -14.11 12.30
CA GLN A 147 41.61 -13.41 13.22
C GLN A 147 41.33 -11.98 12.76
N ALA A 148 42.32 -11.28 12.19
CA ALA A 148 42.11 -9.96 11.62
C ALA A 148 41.11 -9.99 10.45
N TYR A 149 41.14 -11.04 9.63
CA TYR A 149 40.13 -11.25 8.58
C TYR A 149 38.75 -11.56 9.16
N GLU A 150 38.66 -12.44 10.17
CA GLU A 150 37.40 -12.77 10.83
C GLU A 150 36.75 -11.54 11.47
N VAL A 151 37.53 -10.73 12.19
CA VAL A 151 37.06 -9.45 12.76
C VAL A 151 36.56 -8.52 11.66
N LYS A 152 37.22 -8.47 10.51
CA LYS A 152 36.76 -7.66 9.37
C LYS A 152 35.42 -8.16 8.82
N LEU A 153 35.28 -9.48 8.64
CA LEU A 153 34.02 -10.08 8.19
C LEU A 153 32.87 -9.85 9.19
N LEU A 154 33.15 -9.93 10.50
CA LEU A 154 32.17 -9.66 11.54
C LEU A 154 31.77 -8.17 11.57
N LYS A 155 32.71 -7.26 11.37
CA LYS A 155 32.41 -5.82 11.21
C LYS A 155 31.49 -5.58 10.01
N ASP A 156 31.81 -6.14 8.85
CA ASP A 156 30.97 -6.03 7.65
C ASP A 156 29.55 -6.61 7.89
N LYS A 157 29.43 -7.72 8.65
CA LYS A 157 28.12 -8.29 9.03
C LYS A 157 27.34 -7.39 9.99
N CYS A 158 28.01 -6.78 10.98
CA CYS A 158 27.38 -5.80 11.87
C CYS A 158 26.88 -4.59 11.09
N GLU A 159 27.68 -4.05 10.17
CA GLU A 159 27.31 -2.92 9.30
C GLU A 159 26.06 -3.25 8.45
N ILE A 160 26.03 -4.43 7.81
CA ILE A 160 24.85 -4.86 7.02
C ILE A 160 23.61 -5.03 7.92
N MET A 161 23.77 -5.57 9.12
CA MET A 161 22.67 -5.76 10.06
C MET A 161 22.11 -4.40 10.52
N GLU A 162 22.98 -3.43 10.82
CA GLU A 162 22.59 -2.05 11.15
C GLU A 162 21.86 -1.36 9.98
N GLU A 163 22.37 -1.49 8.75
CA GLU A 163 21.70 -0.99 7.55
C GLU A 163 20.32 -1.62 7.34
N SER A 164 20.20 -2.93 7.54
CA SER A 164 18.94 -3.67 7.41
C SER A 164 17.92 -3.23 8.47
N TYR A 165 18.36 -3.02 9.70
CA TYR A 165 17.53 -2.51 10.78
C TYR A 165 17.07 -1.08 10.51
N ALA A 166 17.97 -0.22 9.99
CA ALA A 166 17.63 1.15 9.59
C ALA A 166 16.60 1.17 8.45
N GLN A 167 16.69 0.25 7.48
CA GLN A 167 15.69 0.10 6.41
C GLN A 167 14.34 -0.36 6.97
N LEU A 168 14.32 -1.39 7.81
CA LEU A 168 13.11 -1.88 8.45
C LEU A 168 12.42 -0.81 9.31
N GLN A 169 13.19 0.03 10.02
CA GLN A 169 12.65 1.18 10.73
C GLN A 169 12.01 2.23 9.82
N ARG A 170 12.57 2.48 8.62
CA ARG A 170 11.99 3.40 7.63
C ARG A 170 10.67 2.86 7.08
N GLU A 171 10.64 1.58 6.72
CA GLU A 171 9.44 0.89 6.24
C GLU A 171 8.34 0.85 7.31
N PHE A 172 8.69 0.57 8.56
CA PHE A 172 7.74 0.64 9.68
C PHE A 172 7.14 2.04 9.83
N LYS A 173 7.96 3.09 9.75
CA LYS A 173 7.48 4.49 9.79
C LYS A 173 6.56 4.81 8.61
N GLU A 174 6.84 4.28 7.42
CA GLU A 174 5.99 4.43 6.23
C GLU A 174 4.64 3.71 6.41
N LYS A 175 4.65 2.44 6.84
CA LYS A 175 3.43 1.69 7.14
C LYS A 175 2.59 2.33 8.24
N MET A 176 3.22 2.93 9.25
CA MET A 176 2.51 3.72 10.27
C MET A 176 1.86 4.98 9.69
N ARG A 177 2.50 5.66 8.73
CA ARG A 177 1.88 6.81 8.03
C ARG A 177 0.69 6.36 7.19
N ASP A 178 0.80 5.26 6.46
CA ASP A 178 -0.29 4.70 5.66
C ASP A 178 -1.47 4.27 6.53
N CYS A 179 -1.19 3.58 7.64
CA CYS A 179 -2.21 3.18 8.62
C CYS A 179 -2.95 4.40 9.18
N ASN A 180 -2.22 5.47 9.52
CA ASN A 180 -2.82 6.72 9.99
C ASN A 180 -3.63 7.44 8.90
N ALA A 181 -3.20 7.39 7.64
CA ALA A 181 -3.96 7.93 6.51
C ALA A 181 -5.26 7.16 6.29
N LEU A 182 -5.21 5.82 6.33
CA LEU A 182 -6.38 4.95 6.24
C LEU A 182 -7.37 5.18 7.38
N LYS A 183 -6.89 5.35 8.62
CA LYS A 183 -7.74 5.72 9.76
C LYS A 183 -8.49 7.04 9.53
N ARG A 184 -7.80 8.08 9.07
CA ARG A 184 -8.44 9.37 8.73
C ARG A 184 -9.49 9.24 7.62
N ASN A 185 -9.23 8.39 6.63
CA ASN A 185 -10.18 8.14 5.55
C ASN A 185 -11.40 7.37 6.05
N LEU A 186 -11.21 6.39 6.93
CA LEU A 186 -12.29 5.67 7.60
C LEU A 186 -13.15 6.62 8.44
N ASP A 187 -12.52 7.52 9.22
CA ASP A 187 -13.23 8.52 10.01
C ASP A 187 -14.04 9.47 9.13
N ARG A 188 -13.49 9.92 8.00
CA ARG A 188 -14.20 10.74 7.01
C ARG A 188 -15.40 9.99 6.41
N ALA A 189 -15.20 8.76 5.96
CA ALA A 189 -16.27 7.92 5.40
C ALA A 189 -17.38 7.66 6.44
N ASN A 190 -17.02 7.46 7.71
CA ASN A 190 -17.99 7.31 8.80
C ASN A 190 -18.80 8.59 9.05
N LEU A 191 -18.18 9.77 8.95
CA LEU A 191 -18.90 11.04 9.04
C LEU A 191 -19.84 11.26 7.86
N GLU A 192 -19.39 10.95 6.63
CA GLU A 192 -20.22 11.01 5.42
C GLU A 192 -21.40 10.05 5.50
N LEU A 193 -21.18 8.80 5.96
CA LEU A 193 -22.23 7.82 6.15
C LEU A 193 -23.26 8.27 7.20
N LYS A 194 -22.82 8.85 8.33
CA LYS A 194 -23.72 9.43 9.33
C LYS A 194 -24.53 10.60 8.76
N LEU A 195 -23.92 11.45 7.94
CA LEU A 195 -24.59 12.57 7.29
C LEU A 195 -25.65 12.08 6.29
N VAL A 196 -25.32 11.10 5.43
CA VAL A 196 -26.26 10.50 4.49
C VAL A 196 -27.40 9.79 5.22
N GLN A 197 -27.11 9.05 6.30
CA GLN A 197 -28.14 8.47 7.16
C GLN A 197 -29.05 9.53 7.78
N GLY A 198 -28.49 10.64 8.27
CA GLY A 198 -29.26 11.77 8.79
C GLY A 198 -30.19 12.38 7.73
N GLN A 199 -29.66 12.63 6.53
CA GLN A 199 -30.44 13.13 5.39
C GLN A 199 -31.52 12.16 4.90
N LEU A 200 -31.28 10.85 5.01
CA LEU A 200 -32.27 9.83 4.70
C LEU A 200 -33.39 9.83 5.73
N ASN A 201 -33.06 9.87 7.02
CA ASN A 201 -34.04 9.94 8.10
C ASN A 201 -34.89 11.23 8.04
N GLU A 202 -34.29 12.36 7.67
CA GLU A 202 -35.02 13.61 7.45
C GLU A 202 -36.00 13.48 6.27
N ARG A 203 -35.57 12.89 5.15
CA ARG A 203 -36.46 12.60 4.01
C ARG A 203 -37.59 11.65 4.40
N ASP A 204 -37.28 10.58 5.12
CA ASP A 204 -38.28 9.60 5.58
C ASP A 204 -39.29 10.24 6.55
N SER A 205 -38.83 11.14 7.42
CA SER A 205 -39.70 11.91 8.33
C SER A 205 -40.61 12.87 7.57
N LEU A 206 -40.07 13.63 6.60
CA LEU A 206 -40.86 14.52 5.74
C LEU A 206 -41.88 13.73 4.90
N ILE A 207 -41.48 12.57 4.37
CA ILE A 207 -42.38 11.65 3.65
C ILE A 207 -43.54 11.22 4.56
N ALA A 208 -43.25 10.84 5.80
CA ALA A 208 -44.27 10.46 6.78
C ALA A 208 -45.19 11.63 7.18
N GLU A 209 -44.64 12.84 7.36
CA GLU A 209 -45.41 14.06 7.65
C GLU A 209 -46.39 14.41 6.52
N GLN A 210 -46.01 14.17 5.26
CA GLN A 210 -46.88 14.35 4.10
C GLN A 210 -47.92 13.23 3.92
N GLY A 211 -48.00 12.27 4.86
CA GLY A 211 -48.94 11.15 4.77
C GLY A 211 -48.61 10.16 3.65
N LEU A 212 -47.34 10.07 3.26
CA LEU A 212 -46.82 9.13 2.27
C LEU A 212 -46.05 8.02 2.99
N LEU A 213 -46.22 6.78 2.54
CA LEU A 213 -45.50 5.61 3.01
C LEU A 213 -44.66 5.04 1.87
N ILE A 214 -43.44 4.61 2.21
CA ILE A 214 -42.50 4.00 1.28
C ILE A 214 -42.83 2.51 1.17
N VAL A 215 -43.42 2.08 0.06
CA VAL A 215 -43.70 0.66 -0.23
C VAL A 215 -42.60 0.10 -1.12
N ALA A 216 -41.97 -0.99 -0.68
CA ALA A 216 -41.03 -1.73 -1.50
C ALA A 216 -41.80 -2.48 -2.61
N VAL A 217 -41.49 -2.18 -3.87
CA VAL A 217 -41.92 -2.99 -5.01
C VAL A 217 -40.85 -4.03 -5.25
N GLU A 218 -41.03 -5.20 -4.64
CA GLU A 218 -40.16 -6.36 -4.86
C GLU A 218 -40.17 -6.73 -6.35
N ASN A 219 -39.01 -6.67 -6.99
CA ASN A 219 -38.85 -7.22 -8.33
C ASN A 219 -38.73 -8.74 -8.22
N ALA A 220 -39.21 -9.48 -9.23
CA ALA A 220 -39.12 -10.94 -9.27
C ALA A 220 -37.69 -11.50 -9.11
N ASP A 221 -36.68 -10.69 -9.45
CA ASP A 221 -35.27 -11.10 -9.49
C ASP A 221 -34.48 -10.84 -8.19
N GLY A 222 -35.15 -10.45 -7.09
CA GLY A 222 -34.49 -10.18 -5.81
C GLY A 222 -33.51 -9.00 -5.81
N SER A 223 -33.43 -8.27 -6.92
CA SER A 223 -32.64 -7.04 -7.07
C SER A 223 -33.44 -5.82 -6.60
N ASP A 224 -32.71 -4.79 -6.14
CA ASP A 224 -33.21 -3.55 -5.52
C ASP A 224 -34.69 -3.25 -5.82
N ALA A 225 -35.54 -3.52 -4.83
CA ALA A 225 -36.96 -3.25 -4.91
C ALA A 225 -37.14 -1.75 -5.20
N LYS A 226 -37.75 -1.40 -6.33
CA LYS A 226 -38.08 0.00 -6.61
C LYS A 226 -39.00 0.46 -5.48
N ARG A 227 -38.64 1.54 -4.78
CA ARG A 227 -39.44 2.07 -3.68
C ARG A 227 -40.42 3.10 -4.25
N ALA A 228 -41.72 2.91 -4.01
CA ALA A 228 -42.77 3.81 -4.46
C ALA A 228 -43.37 4.56 -3.25
N LEU A 229 -43.68 5.85 -3.44
CA LEU A 229 -44.41 6.65 -2.46
C LEU A 229 -45.91 6.44 -2.69
N VAL A 230 -46.60 5.99 -1.64
CA VAL A 230 -48.04 5.70 -1.69
C VAL A 230 -48.70 6.37 -0.49
N SER A 231 -49.89 6.98 -0.65
CA SER A 231 -50.61 7.56 0.49
C SER A 231 -50.89 6.52 1.58
N VAL A 232 -51.06 6.94 2.84
CA VAL A 232 -51.38 6.02 3.95
C VAL A 232 -52.60 5.14 3.65
N GLU A 233 -53.62 5.72 3.01
CA GLU A 233 -54.85 5.00 2.61
C GLU A 233 -54.57 3.95 1.54
N ASN A 234 -53.88 4.34 0.46
CA ASN A 234 -53.53 3.41 -0.61
C ASN A 234 -52.58 2.31 -0.11
N ALA A 235 -51.69 2.62 0.84
CA ALA A 235 -50.82 1.63 1.46
C ALA A 235 -51.61 0.61 2.31
N LYS A 236 -52.64 1.05 3.04
CA LYS A 236 -53.57 0.15 3.76
C LYS A 236 -54.36 -0.72 2.79
N VAL A 237 -54.86 -0.17 1.69
CA VAL A 237 -55.53 -0.94 0.62
C VAL A 237 -54.57 -1.96 0.01
N LEU A 238 -53.32 -1.58 -0.27
CA LEU A 238 -52.32 -2.52 -0.78
C LEU A 238 -51.90 -3.58 0.27
N ALA A 239 -52.08 -3.33 1.56
CA ALA A 239 -51.80 -4.29 2.63
C ALA A 239 -52.94 -5.30 2.85
N SER A 240 -54.18 -4.98 2.46
CA SER A 240 -55.32 -5.89 2.63
C SER A 240 -55.25 -7.11 1.72
N VAL A 241 -54.56 -7.01 0.59
CA VAL A 241 -54.38 -8.08 -0.38
C VAL A 241 -52.93 -8.52 -0.37
N GLN A 242 -52.68 -9.82 -0.19
CA GLN A 242 -51.32 -10.38 -0.28
C GLN A 242 -50.93 -10.72 -1.73
N GLY A 243 -49.64 -10.53 -2.04
CA GLY A 243 -49.02 -10.83 -3.32
C GLY A 243 -48.09 -9.72 -3.81
N SER A 244 -47.46 -9.92 -4.97
CA SER A 244 -46.71 -8.86 -5.65
C SER A 244 -47.62 -7.65 -5.93
N LEU A 245 -47.02 -6.48 -6.16
CA LEU A 245 -47.80 -5.28 -6.50
C LEU A 245 -48.75 -5.53 -7.69
N ASP A 246 -48.27 -6.22 -8.72
CA ASP A 246 -49.08 -6.54 -9.91
C ASP A 246 -50.22 -7.52 -9.60
N VAL A 247 -49.99 -8.54 -8.76
CA VAL A 247 -51.04 -9.48 -8.36
C VAL A 247 -52.13 -8.78 -7.54
N ARG A 248 -51.74 -7.83 -6.68
CA ARG A 248 -52.68 -7.01 -5.90
C ARG A 248 -53.50 -6.11 -6.81
N LEU A 249 -52.87 -5.40 -7.74
CA LEU A 249 -53.55 -4.54 -8.72
C LEU A 249 -54.50 -5.32 -9.63
N LYS A 250 -54.09 -6.51 -10.07
CA LYS A 250 -54.95 -7.38 -10.89
C LYS A 250 -56.20 -7.82 -10.12
N LYS A 251 -56.07 -8.23 -8.85
CA LYS A 251 -57.22 -8.59 -8.00
C LYS A 251 -58.20 -7.43 -7.84
N PHE A 252 -57.70 -6.21 -7.57
CA PHE A 252 -58.55 -5.01 -7.49
C PHE A 252 -59.21 -4.67 -8.83
N SER A 253 -58.51 -4.86 -9.95
CA SER A 253 -59.10 -4.68 -11.29
C SER A 253 -60.20 -5.69 -11.57
N ASP A 254 -60.00 -6.97 -11.22
CA ASP A 254 -60.99 -8.03 -11.41
C ASP A 254 -62.22 -7.81 -10.52
N GLU A 255 -62.03 -7.39 -9.27
CA GLU A 255 -63.12 -7.01 -8.35
C GLU A 255 -63.90 -5.80 -8.88
N LYS A 256 -63.20 -4.75 -9.34
CA LYS A 256 -63.82 -3.58 -9.98
C LYS A 256 -64.65 -3.99 -11.20
N GLN A 257 -64.15 -4.88 -12.05
CA GLN A 257 -64.88 -5.36 -13.23
C GLN A 257 -66.13 -6.17 -12.83
N ARG A 258 -66.06 -6.99 -11.80
CA ARG A 258 -67.22 -7.74 -11.27
C ARG A 258 -68.31 -6.81 -10.73
N LEU A 259 -67.93 -5.80 -9.94
CA LEU A 259 -68.89 -4.81 -9.42
C LEU A 259 -69.51 -3.97 -10.54
N LEU A 260 -68.74 -3.59 -11.57
CA LEU A 260 -69.28 -2.91 -12.74
C LEU A 260 -70.28 -3.78 -13.52
N ALA A 261 -70.00 -5.08 -13.69
CA ALA A 261 -70.93 -6.01 -14.32
C ALA A 261 -72.21 -6.20 -13.48
N GLU A 262 -72.09 -6.24 -12.15
CA GLU A 262 -73.24 -6.29 -11.25
C GLU A 262 -74.09 -5.01 -11.32
N VAL A 263 -73.46 -3.84 -11.34
CA VAL A 263 -74.16 -2.55 -11.53
C VAL A 263 -74.85 -2.49 -12.90
N GLN A 264 -74.20 -2.96 -13.97
CA GLN A 264 -74.81 -3.04 -15.30
C GLN A 264 -76.03 -3.98 -15.29
N LYS A 265 -75.90 -5.17 -14.70
CA LYS A 265 -77.01 -6.12 -14.57
C LYS A 265 -78.16 -5.56 -13.74
N LEU A 266 -77.89 -4.86 -12.64
CA LEU A 266 -78.91 -4.19 -11.84
C LEU A 266 -79.57 -3.06 -12.63
N HIS A 267 -78.82 -2.34 -13.47
CA HIS A 267 -79.37 -1.32 -14.35
C HIS A 267 -80.30 -1.93 -15.40
N GLU A 268 -79.88 -3.02 -16.06
CA GLU A 268 -80.70 -3.79 -17.01
C GLU A 268 -81.97 -4.33 -16.35
N GLN A 269 -81.88 -4.87 -15.14
CA GLN A 269 -83.06 -5.32 -14.39
C GLN A 269 -84.00 -4.15 -14.06
N LEU A 270 -83.46 -3.01 -13.66
CA LEU A 270 -84.26 -1.83 -13.32
C LEU A 270 -84.93 -1.26 -14.57
N ASP A 271 -84.27 -1.32 -15.72
CA ASP A 271 -84.85 -0.98 -17.02
C ASP A 271 -85.87 -2.02 -17.49
N GLU A 272 -85.67 -3.31 -17.22
CA GLU A 272 -86.64 -4.39 -17.49
C GLU A 272 -87.90 -4.20 -16.64
N TYR A 273 -87.77 -3.99 -15.32
CA TYR A 273 -88.89 -3.67 -14.43
C TYR A 273 -89.60 -2.37 -14.83
N LYS A 274 -88.86 -1.36 -15.29
CA LYS A 274 -89.46 -0.15 -15.88
C LYS A 274 -90.21 -0.51 -17.15
N SER A 275 -89.65 -1.29 -18.08
CA SER A 275 -90.32 -1.64 -19.33
C SER A 275 -91.54 -2.55 -19.14
N ASP A 276 -91.47 -3.52 -18.23
CA ASP A 276 -92.58 -4.41 -17.88
C ASP A 276 -93.67 -3.67 -17.11
N GLY A 277 -93.31 -2.69 -16.28
CA GLY A 277 -94.25 -1.77 -15.65
C GLY A 277 -94.90 -0.78 -16.63
N ILE A 278 -94.18 -0.39 -17.70
CA ILE A 278 -94.59 0.69 -18.62
C ILE A 278 -95.35 0.16 -19.85
N SER A 279 -95.14 -1.09 -20.28
CA SER A 279 -95.88 -1.67 -21.41
C SER A 279 -97.39 -1.79 -21.13
N GLY A 280 -97.77 -1.70 -19.85
CA GLY A 280 -99.14 -1.79 -19.36
C GLY A 280 -99.81 -0.47 -18.96
N ARG A 281 -99.46 0.73 -19.45
CA ARG A 281 -100.38 1.90 -19.49
C ARG A 281 -99.74 3.14 -20.12
N ARG A 282 -100.27 3.50 -21.30
CA ARG A 282 -100.76 4.83 -21.71
C ARG A 282 -99.99 6.02 -21.14
N SER A 283 -99.25 6.74 -21.97
CA SER A 283 -99.82 7.92 -22.67
C SER A 283 -100.74 8.71 -21.74
N LEU A 284 -100.16 9.63 -20.97
CA LEU A 284 -100.65 11.00 -20.88
C LEU A 284 -99.63 11.90 -20.19
N SER A 285 -99.42 13.05 -20.83
CA SER A 285 -98.97 14.32 -20.26
C SER A 285 -97.63 14.32 -19.52
N GLN A 286 -96.59 14.64 -20.30
CA GLN A 286 -95.82 15.88 -20.13
C GLN A 286 -96.37 16.79 -19.02
N GLY A 287 -95.88 16.57 -17.79
CA GLY A 287 -96.17 17.36 -16.60
C GLY A 287 -94.93 18.14 -16.21
N SER A 288 -95.02 19.45 -16.39
CA SER A 288 -93.99 20.50 -16.24
C SER A 288 -93.54 20.74 -14.79
N PHE A 289 -93.02 19.73 -14.10
CA PHE A 289 -92.43 19.88 -12.76
C PHE A 289 -91.09 19.14 -12.65
N GLY A 290 -90.08 19.63 -13.37
CA GLY A 290 -88.68 19.18 -13.26
C GLY A 290 -87.63 20.26 -13.53
N ASP A 291 -88.07 21.50 -13.82
CA ASP A 291 -87.21 22.60 -14.30
C ASP A 291 -86.31 23.18 -13.19
N GLU A 292 -86.79 23.27 -11.94
CA GLU A 292 -86.01 23.82 -10.81
C GLU A 292 -84.77 22.97 -10.45
N ASN A 293 -84.90 21.64 -10.44
CA ASN A 293 -83.80 20.74 -10.10
C ASN A 293 -82.69 20.75 -11.16
N ASP A 294 -83.06 20.87 -12.44
CA ASP A 294 -82.10 20.95 -13.54
C ASP A 294 -81.31 22.27 -13.47
N TYR A 295 -81.94 23.39 -13.09
CA TYR A 295 -81.24 24.66 -12.88
C TYR A 295 -80.26 24.61 -11.70
N GLU A 296 -80.61 23.96 -10.59
CA GLU A 296 -79.70 23.80 -9.44
C GLU A 296 -78.52 22.89 -9.77
N ALA A 297 -78.78 21.72 -10.37
CA ALA A 297 -77.74 20.80 -10.83
C ALA A 297 -76.79 21.46 -11.84
N GLN A 298 -77.31 22.28 -12.75
CA GLN A 298 -76.52 23.04 -13.70
C GLN A 298 -75.66 24.11 -13.01
N ARG A 299 -76.16 24.80 -11.98
CA ARG A 299 -75.37 25.77 -11.19
C ARG A 299 -74.25 25.09 -10.42
N GLU A 300 -74.52 23.96 -9.76
CA GLU A 300 -73.50 23.19 -9.04
C GLU A 300 -72.43 22.66 -10.00
N THR A 301 -72.83 22.14 -11.15
CA THR A 301 -71.91 21.69 -12.19
C THR A 301 -71.01 22.83 -12.68
N ASN A 302 -71.57 24.02 -12.93
CA ASN A 302 -70.79 25.20 -13.31
C ASN A 302 -69.82 25.67 -12.20
N LYS A 303 -70.24 25.59 -10.94
CA LYS A 303 -69.37 25.89 -9.78
C LYS A 303 -68.18 24.92 -9.72
N ILE A 304 -68.43 23.62 -9.84
CA ILE A 304 -67.40 22.58 -9.89
C ILE A 304 -66.44 22.80 -11.07
N ILE A 305 -66.95 23.13 -12.26
CA ILE A 305 -66.13 23.47 -13.43
C ILE A 305 -65.24 24.70 -13.13
N SER A 306 -65.77 25.73 -12.48
CA SER A 306 -64.99 26.93 -12.14
C SER A 306 -63.88 26.63 -11.13
N ASP A 307 -64.14 25.78 -10.12
CA ASP A 307 -63.14 25.34 -9.14
C ASP A 307 -62.04 24.50 -9.80
N HIS A 308 -62.40 23.60 -10.72
CA HIS A 308 -61.41 22.82 -11.47
C HIS A 308 -60.58 23.68 -12.42
N LYS A 309 -61.17 24.70 -13.06
CA LYS A 309 -60.42 25.69 -13.86
C LYS A 309 -59.42 26.46 -12.99
N TYR A 310 -59.81 26.90 -11.81
CA TYR A 310 -58.90 27.59 -10.88
C TYR A 310 -57.77 26.67 -10.40
N LYS A 311 -58.07 25.42 -10.03
CA LYS A 311 -57.06 24.42 -9.64
C LYS A 311 -56.10 24.12 -10.78
N LEU A 312 -56.59 24.00 -12.02
CA LEU A 312 -55.76 23.81 -13.21
C LEU A 312 -54.81 25.00 -13.40
N GLN A 313 -55.32 26.24 -13.38
CA GLN A 313 -54.51 27.44 -13.53
C GLN A 313 -53.44 27.57 -12.43
N LYS A 314 -53.77 27.20 -11.18
CA LYS A 314 -52.81 27.18 -10.07
C LYS A 314 -51.73 26.12 -10.27
N ALA A 315 -52.09 24.93 -10.74
CA ALA A 315 -51.13 23.87 -11.06
C ALA A 315 -50.23 24.26 -12.25
N GLU A 316 -50.77 24.93 -13.27
CA GLU A 316 -50.00 25.45 -14.40
C GLU A 316 -48.97 26.51 -13.95
N GLN A 317 -49.36 27.41 -13.04
CA GLN A 317 -48.43 28.38 -12.45
C GLN A 317 -47.32 27.70 -11.62
N GLU A 318 -47.65 26.66 -10.87
CA GLU A 318 -46.68 25.89 -10.09
C GLU A 318 -45.69 25.14 -10.99
N ILE A 319 -46.18 24.51 -12.08
CA ILE A 319 -45.34 23.86 -13.09
C ILE A 319 -44.34 24.86 -13.70
N ALA A 320 -44.80 26.07 -14.07
CA ALA A 320 -43.92 27.11 -14.60
C ALA A 320 -42.83 27.55 -13.58
N ASN A 321 -43.19 27.66 -12.29
CA ASN A 321 -42.24 27.97 -11.22
C ASN A 321 -41.20 26.85 -11.05
N LEU A 322 -41.65 25.59 -11.00
CA LEU A 322 -40.78 24.42 -10.88
C LEU A 322 -39.84 24.29 -12.09
N GLN A 323 -40.32 24.52 -13.31
CA GLN A 323 -39.49 24.55 -14.52
C GLN A 323 -38.41 25.64 -14.44
N SER A 324 -38.74 26.84 -13.97
CA SER A 324 -37.74 27.91 -13.78
C SER A 324 -36.68 27.53 -12.72
N SER A 325 -37.08 26.83 -11.67
CA SER A 325 -36.18 26.36 -10.61
C SER A 325 -35.27 25.23 -11.11
N LEU A 326 -35.84 24.29 -11.85
CA LEU A 326 -35.10 23.20 -12.50
C LEU A 326 -34.02 23.76 -13.42
N ALA A 327 -34.35 24.70 -14.32
CA ALA A 327 -33.38 25.32 -15.22
C ALA A 327 -32.22 26.03 -14.48
N ARG A 328 -32.49 26.68 -13.35
CA ARG A 328 -31.45 27.27 -12.49
C ARG A 328 -30.55 26.20 -11.88
N SER A 329 -31.13 25.13 -11.37
CA SER A 329 -30.38 24.02 -10.75
C SER A 329 -29.53 23.26 -11.78
N GLU A 330 -30.04 23.03 -13.00
CA GLU A 330 -29.29 22.44 -14.11
C GLU A 330 -28.09 23.29 -14.51
N THR A 331 -28.27 24.61 -14.60
CA THR A 331 -27.16 25.56 -14.86
C THR A 331 -26.11 25.52 -13.75
N GLN A 332 -26.53 25.40 -12.47
CA GLN A 332 -25.61 25.25 -11.35
C GLN A 332 -24.81 23.95 -11.43
N VAL A 333 -25.46 22.81 -11.74
CA VAL A 333 -24.79 21.51 -11.90
C VAL A 333 -23.74 21.55 -13.01
N ILE A 334 -24.04 22.16 -14.16
CA ILE A 334 -23.08 22.32 -15.26
C ILE A 334 -21.85 23.12 -14.80
N ARG A 335 -22.05 24.22 -14.07
CA ARG A 335 -20.94 25.03 -13.53
C ARG A 335 -20.11 24.26 -12.52
N TYR A 336 -20.74 23.58 -11.56
CA TYR A 336 -20.04 22.80 -10.55
C TYR A 336 -19.22 21.65 -11.16
N LYS A 337 -19.79 20.98 -12.17
CA LYS A 337 -19.07 19.95 -12.93
C LYS A 337 -17.83 20.52 -13.64
N SER A 338 -17.99 21.64 -14.35
CA SER A 338 -16.88 22.33 -15.03
C SER A 338 -15.78 22.78 -14.04
N THR A 339 -16.17 23.32 -12.88
CA THR A 339 -15.21 23.71 -11.83
C THR A 339 -14.49 22.52 -11.21
N ALA A 340 -15.18 21.38 -11.02
CA ALA A 340 -14.58 20.16 -10.50
C ALA A 340 -13.57 19.57 -11.50
N GLU A 341 -13.94 19.47 -12.78
CA GLU A 341 -13.03 19.01 -13.86
C GLU A 341 -11.78 19.90 -13.98
N ALA A 342 -11.92 21.22 -13.83
CA ALA A 342 -10.79 22.15 -13.83
C ALA A 342 -9.88 21.96 -12.60
N ALA A 343 -10.46 21.72 -11.42
CA ALA A 343 -9.71 21.45 -10.19
C ALA A 343 -8.94 20.12 -10.25
N GLU A 344 -9.56 19.06 -10.79
CA GLU A 344 -8.90 17.76 -11.01
C GLU A 344 -7.69 17.89 -11.95
N LYS A 345 -7.83 18.66 -13.04
CA LYS A 345 -6.72 18.93 -13.96
C LYS A 345 -5.57 19.68 -13.28
N ALA A 346 -5.88 20.71 -12.49
CA ALA A 346 -4.88 21.47 -11.73
C ALA A 346 -4.16 20.59 -10.69
N GLU A 347 -4.87 19.69 -10.00
CA GLU A 347 -4.25 18.75 -9.06
C GLU A 347 -3.30 17.77 -9.76
N ALA A 348 -3.66 17.28 -10.95
CA ALA A 348 -2.81 16.41 -11.75
C ALA A 348 -1.52 17.12 -12.19
N GLU A 349 -1.61 18.38 -12.63
CA GLU A 349 -0.45 19.21 -12.99
C GLU A 349 0.47 19.45 -11.79
N LEU A 350 -0.09 19.84 -10.64
CA LEU A 350 0.68 20.02 -9.40
C LEU A 350 1.36 18.73 -8.92
N LYS A 351 0.72 17.56 -9.11
CA LYS A 351 1.36 16.25 -8.82
C LYS A 351 2.56 15.98 -9.72
N LEU A 352 2.49 16.34 -11.01
CA LEU A 352 3.61 16.21 -11.94
C LEU A 352 4.75 17.16 -11.57
N GLU A 353 4.45 18.42 -11.26
CA GLU A 353 5.43 19.41 -10.81
C GLU A 353 6.11 19.00 -9.50
N ARG A 354 5.34 18.51 -8.52
CA ARG A 354 5.89 17.99 -7.26
C ARG A 354 6.89 16.87 -7.51
N ARG A 355 6.57 15.93 -8.41
CA ARG A 355 7.48 14.82 -8.78
C ARG A 355 8.72 15.35 -9.49
N LYS A 356 8.59 16.34 -10.37
CA LYS A 356 9.72 16.99 -11.05
C LYS A 356 10.65 17.67 -10.05
N LEU A 357 10.12 18.51 -9.16
CA LEU A 357 10.88 19.19 -8.11
C LEU A 357 11.54 18.20 -7.14
N GLN A 358 10.90 17.05 -6.84
CA GLN A 358 11.53 16.01 -6.03
C GLN A 358 12.73 15.35 -6.70
N ARG A 359 12.72 15.19 -8.03
CA ARG A 359 13.89 14.69 -8.78
C ARG A 359 15.00 15.73 -8.77
N GLU A 360 14.68 16.99 -9.10
CA GLU A 360 15.64 18.09 -9.07
C GLU A 360 16.27 18.27 -7.68
N HIS A 361 15.49 18.13 -6.60
CA HIS A 361 16.01 18.19 -5.24
C HIS A 361 17.01 17.06 -4.95
N ARG A 362 16.72 15.82 -5.39
CA ARG A 362 17.65 14.70 -5.23
C ARG A 362 18.94 14.91 -6.02
N GLU A 363 18.83 15.36 -7.27
CA GLU A 363 19.99 15.70 -8.10
C GLU A 363 20.84 16.81 -7.48
N LEU A 364 20.23 17.80 -6.83
CA LEU A 364 20.94 18.85 -6.10
C LEU A 364 21.62 18.33 -4.83
N LEU A 365 21.00 17.40 -4.10
CA LEU A 365 21.61 16.75 -2.94
C LEU A 365 22.82 15.90 -3.35
N GLU A 366 22.70 15.11 -4.43
CA GLU A 366 23.81 14.34 -4.98
C GLU A 366 25.00 15.25 -5.36
N LYS A 367 24.73 16.38 -6.03
CA LYS A 367 25.77 17.39 -6.34
C LYS A 367 26.39 18.01 -5.10
N LEU A 368 25.61 18.23 -4.04
CA LEU A 368 26.11 18.74 -2.77
C LEU A 368 27.04 17.72 -2.10
N GLU A 369 26.66 16.45 -2.06
CA GLU A 369 27.48 15.36 -1.52
C GLU A 369 28.80 15.20 -2.30
N GLU A 370 28.77 15.29 -3.63
CA GLU A 370 29.97 15.32 -4.47
C GLU A 370 30.87 16.52 -4.15
N ALA A 371 30.28 17.71 -3.97
CA ALA A 371 31.02 18.90 -3.58
C ALA A 371 31.63 18.77 -2.18
N GLU A 372 30.90 18.23 -1.20
CA GLU A 372 31.38 17.99 0.17
C GLU A 372 32.50 16.95 0.23
N THR A 373 32.39 15.85 -0.51
CA THR A 373 33.46 14.85 -0.61
C THR A 373 34.72 15.46 -1.24
N SER A 374 34.58 16.23 -2.32
CA SER A 374 35.70 16.94 -2.95
C SER A 374 36.37 17.94 -1.98
N ASN A 375 35.58 18.68 -1.19
CA ASN A 375 36.07 19.62 -0.19
C ASN A 375 36.82 18.89 0.94
N ASN A 376 36.29 17.77 1.42
CA ASN A 376 36.98 16.91 2.40
C ASN A 376 38.32 16.40 1.88
N HIS A 377 38.42 16.05 0.59
CA HIS A 377 39.69 15.66 -0.03
C HIS A 377 40.69 16.84 -0.09
N LEU A 378 40.22 18.05 -0.38
CA LEU A 378 41.04 19.26 -0.38
C LEU A 378 41.52 19.64 1.02
N LEU A 379 40.66 19.57 2.04
CA LEU A 379 41.03 19.79 3.44
C LEU A 379 42.13 18.82 3.90
N LYS A 380 41.98 17.52 3.62
CA LYS A 380 43.02 16.52 3.93
C LYS A 380 44.34 16.80 3.22
N ARG A 381 44.32 17.28 1.98
CA ARG A 381 45.53 17.68 1.24
C ARG A 381 46.18 18.91 1.88
N LEU A 382 45.36 19.89 2.26
CA LEU A 382 45.82 21.11 2.91
C LEU A 382 46.46 20.83 4.27
N ASP A 383 45.91 19.91 5.06
CA ASP A 383 46.51 19.48 6.33
C ASP A 383 47.85 18.77 6.14
N LYS A 384 47.98 17.92 5.12
CA LYS A 384 49.28 17.31 4.76
C LYS A 384 50.32 18.37 4.39
N LEU A 385 49.94 19.39 3.62
CA LEU A 385 50.83 20.49 3.26
C LEU A 385 51.20 21.36 4.47
N LYS A 386 50.26 21.63 5.39
CA LYS A 386 50.53 22.31 6.65
C LYS A 386 51.55 21.53 7.50
N ASN A 387 51.34 20.22 7.65
CA ASN A 387 52.26 19.37 8.41
C ASN A 387 53.66 19.32 7.77
N ALA A 388 53.74 19.22 6.45
CA ALA A 388 55.01 19.28 5.72
C ALA A 388 55.73 20.62 5.93
N LYS A 389 54.99 21.74 5.85
CA LYS A 389 55.52 23.08 6.16
C LYS A 389 56.02 23.17 7.61
N SER A 390 55.26 22.65 8.57
CA SER A 390 55.65 22.62 9.99
C SER A 390 56.88 21.76 10.26
N ALA A 391 57.05 20.64 9.53
CA ALA A 391 58.26 19.82 9.63
C ALA A 391 59.48 20.57 9.10
N ILE A 392 59.39 21.18 7.92
CA ILE A 392 60.46 22.01 7.35
C ILE A 392 60.82 23.18 8.28
N LEU A 393 59.84 23.81 8.92
CA LEU A 393 60.07 24.89 9.89
C LEU A 393 60.72 24.42 11.21
N LYS A 394 60.68 23.13 11.55
CA LYS A 394 61.38 22.58 12.72
C LYS A 394 62.84 22.22 12.43
N ASP A 395 63.13 21.90 11.17
CA ASP A 395 64.48 21.54 10.71
C ASP A 395 65.36 22.77 10.41
N LEU A 396 64.74 23.96 10.26
CA LEU A 396 65.39 25.28 10.20
C LEU A 396 65.63 25.81 11.62
#